data_AF-A0A5B6ZYP9-F1
#
_entry.id   AF-A0A5B6ZYP9-F1
#
_cell.length_a   1.000
_cell.length_b   1.000
_cell.length_c   1.000
_cell.angle_alpha   90.00
_cell.angle_beta   90.00
_cell.angle_gamma   90.00
#
_symmetry.space_group_name_H-M   'P 1'
#
loop_
_entity.id
_entity.type
_entity.pdbx_description
1 polymer ?
#
loop_
_entity_poly.entity_id
_entity_poly.type
_entity_poly.pdbx_seq_one_letter_code
_entity_poly.pdbx_strand_id
1 'polypeptide(L)'
;MVSDFINFASRQWKESEVRLVFSPIDANEICKIPLGRGQYPDRLLWYFNSSGLFTVKSGYDISRKLVTVGQSKVVSEAGSSHSLNVNVHWSSIWRLDVPNKLKFFLWKCFHDILPVGVVLN
;
A
#
# COMPACT_ATOMS: atom_id res chain seq x y z
N MET A 1 16.19 9.78 -23.31
CA MET A 1 15.04 10.20 -22.47
C MET A 1 13.74 10.01 -23.26
N VAL A 2 12.57 9.94 -22.62
CA VAL A 2 11.29 9.74 -23.34
C VAL A 2 11.02 10.87 -24.36
N SER A 3 11.48 12.09 -24.05
CA SER A 3 11.45 13.26 -24.94
C SER A 3 12.05 13.01 -26.32
N ASP A 4 13.04 12.13 -26.42
CA ASP A 4 13.80 11.92 -27.67
C ASP A 4 12.95 11.20 -28.72
N PHE A 5 11.97 10.42 -28.27
CA PHE A 5 11.02 9.68 -29.11
C PHE A 5 9.79 10.50 -29.51
N ILE A 6 9.72 11.78 -29.13
CA ILE A 6 8.57 12.65 -29.40
C ILE A 6 8.95 13.68 -30.45
N ASN A 7 8.14 13.80 -31.51
CA ASN A 7 8.19 14.94 -32.40
C ASN A 7 7.39 16.09 -31.79
N PHE A 8 8.07 17.10 -31.25
CA PHE A 8 7.41 18.24 -30.59
C PHE A 8 6.62 19.15 -31.56
N ALA A 9 6.94 19.13 -32.86
CA ALA A 9 6.22 19.91 -33.87
C ALA A 9 4.89 19.26 -34.24
N SER A 10 4.88 17.95 -34.53
CA SER A 10 3.66 17.22 -34.89
C SER A 10 2.89 16.64 -33.69
N ARG A 11 3.51 16.62 -32.50
CA ARG A 11 2.98 15.98 -31.28
C ARG A 11 2.63 14.51 -31.48
N GLN A 12 3.51 13.82 -32.17
CA GLN A 12 3.40 12.39 -32.44
C GLN A 12 4.66 11.66 -31.97
N TRP A 13 4.49 10.39 -31.68
CA TRP A 13 5.61 9.48 -31.47
C TRP A 13 6.39 9.35 -32.77
N LYS A 14 7.71 9.34 -32.66
CA LYS A 14 8.59 8.95 -33.75
C LYS A 14 8.59 7.43 -33.83
N GLU A 15 7.55 6.87 -34.46
CA GLU A 15 7.30 5.42 -34.45
C GLU A 15 8.49 4.58 -34.90
N SER A 16 9.26 5.05 -35.88
CA SER A 16 10.48 4.38 -36.35
C SER A 16 11.52 4.25 -35.23
N GLU A 17 11.79 5.32 -34.50
CA GLU A 17 12.74 5.31 -33.38
C GLU A 17 12.23 4.45 -32.21
N VAL A 18 10.93 4.50 -31.92
CA VAL A 18 10.31 3.66 -30.86
C VAL A 18 10.44 2.17 -31.22
N ARG A 19 10.10 1.78 -32.46
CA ARG A 19 10.17 0.38 -32.91
C ARG A 19 11.60 -0.17 -33.02
N LEU A 20 12.60 0.70 -33.13
CA LEU A 20 14.01 0.30 -33.12
C LEU A 20 14.52 -0.02 -31.71
N VAL A 21 13.96 0.62 -30.69
CA VAL A 21 14.46 0.51 -29.30
C VAL A 21 13.63 -0.47 -28.46
N PHE A 22 12.31 -0.54 -28.69
CA PHE A 22 11.39 -1.33 -27.89
C PHE A 22 10.94 -2.59 -28.62
N SER A 23 10.51 -3.61 -27.85
CA SER A 23 9.92 -4.82 -28.43
C SER A 23 8.68 -4.47 -29.28
N PRO A 24 8.30 -5.28 -30.27
CA PRO A 24 7.12 -4.99 -31.08
C PRO A 24 5.83 -4.81 -30.27
N ILE A 25 5.71 -5.52 -29.14
CA ILE A 25 4.59 -5.44 -28.22
C ILE A 25 4.60 -4.09 -27.49
N ASP A 26 5.74 -3.75 -26.87
CA ASP A 26 5.86 -2.49 -26.11
C ASP A 26 5.78 -1.28 -27.02
N ALA A 27 6.43 -1.32 -28.20
CA ALA A 27 6.39 -0.25 -29.17
C ALA A 27 4.96 0.07 -29.61
N ASN A 28 4.13 -0.96 -29.80
CA ASN A 28 2.72 -0.78 -30.15
C ASN A 28 1.92 -0.13 -29.01
N GLU A 29 2.18 -0.52 -27.76
CA GLU A 29 1.51 0.09 -26.60
C GLU A 29 1.99 1.52 -26.36
N ILE A 30 3.29 1.80 -26.51
CA ILE A 30 3.85 3.15 -26.40
C ILE A 30 3.21 4.09 -27.42
N CYS A 31 3.13 3.67 -28.69
CA CYS A 31 2.53 4.49 -29.75
C CYS A 31 1.04 4.79 -29.53
N LYS A 32 0.33 4.00 -28.71
CA LYS A 32 -1.07 4.26 -28.34
C LYS A 32 -1.22 5.32 -27.24
N ILE A 33 -0.15 5.64 -26.49
CA ILE A 33 -0.22 6.62 -25.41
C ILE A 33 -0.45 8.01 -26.03
N PRO A 34 -1.56 8.71 -25.72
CA PRO A 34 -1.82 10.02 -26.28
C PRO A 34 -0.85 11.06 -25.71
N LEU A 35 -0.24 11.84 -26.61
CA LEU A 35 0.63 12.95 -26.23
C LEU A 35 -0.22 14.20 -25.89
N GLY A 36 0.08 14.82 -24.76
CA GLY A 36 -0.62 16.01 -24.28
C GLY A 36 -0.48 17.21 -25.22
N ARG A 37 -1.53 18.02 -25.33
CA ARG A 37 -1.57 19.20 -26.23
C ARG A 37 -0.79 20.42 -25.68
N GLY A 38 -0.48 20.45 -24.39
CA GLY A 38 0.25 21.55 -23.76
C GLY A 38 1.74 21.27 -23.57
N GLN A 39 2.54 22.34 -23.50
CA GLN A 39 3.89 22.28 -22.93
C GLN A 39 3.78 22.49 -21.42
N TYR A 40 3.55 21.40 -20.69
CA TYR A 40 3.63 21.43 -19.24
C TYR A 40 4.98 20.83 -18.83
N PRO A 41 5.68 21.43 -17.85
CA PRO A 41 6.82 20.76 -17.26
C PRO A 41 6.36 19.45 -16.64
N ASP A 42 7.22 18.43 -16.69
CA ASP A 42 6.96 17.16 -16.02
C ASP A 42 6.73 17.40 -14.52
N ARG A 43 5.69 16.76 -13.98
CA ARG A 43 5.32 16.83 -12.57
C ARG A 43 5.14 15.44 -12.01
N LEU A 44 5.61 15.23 -10.80
CA LEU A 44 5.32 14.01 -10.05
C LEU A 44 3.84 14.04 -9.65
N LEU A 45 3.11 12.99 -10.04
CA LEU A 45 1.72 12.79 -9.71
C LEU A 45 1.57 11.54 -8.86
N TRP A 46 0.89 11.69 -7.73
CA TRP A 46 0.53 10.59 -6.86
C TRP A 46 -0.87 10.08 -7.19
N TYR A 47 -0.93 9.04 -8.04
CA TYR A 47 -2.18 8.49 -8.58
C TYR A 47 -3.17 7.95 -7.50
N PHE A 48 -2.69 7.69 -6.30
CA PHE A 48 -3.45 6.99 -5.27
C PHE A 48 -4.31 7.91 -4.38
N ASN A 49 -4.37 9.21 -4.69
CA ASN A 49 -5.37 10.09 -4.12
C ASN A 49 -5.86 11.09 -5.17
N SER A 50 -7.06 11.64 -4.94
CA SER A 50 -7.69 12.59 -5.87
C SER A 50 -6.94 13.91 -5.98
N SER A 51 -6.14 14.29 -4.98
CA SER A 51 -5.34 15.51 -5.00
C SER A 51 -4.12 15.43 -5.91
N GLY A 52 -3.69 14.21 -6.29
CA GLY A 52 -2.44 13.98 -7.02
C GLY A 52 -1.17 14.31 -6.23
N LEU A 53 -1.29 14.73 -4.96
CA LEU A 53 -0.16 15.10 -4.10
C LEU A 53 0.24 13.93 -3.20
N PHE A 54 1.54 13.70 -3.07
CA PHE A 54 2.03 12.71 -2.12
C PHE A 54 1.84 13.20 -0.67
N THR A 55 1.34 12.31 0.18
CA THR A 55 1.32 12.51 1.64
C THR A 55 1.85 11.25 2.34
N VAL A 56 2.46 11.41 3.52
CA VAL A 56 2.94 10.27 4.32
C VAL A 56 1.81 9.29 4.62
N LYS A 57 0.61 9.80 4.91
CA LYS A 57 -0.59 8.98 5.14
C LYS A 57 -0.92 8.11 3.93
N SER A 58 -1.04 8.72 2.74
CA SER A 58 -1.35 7.97 1.52
C SER A 58 -0.22 7.01 1.12
N GLY A 59 1.05 7.37 1.37
CA GLY A 59 2.18 6.48 1.18
C GLY A 59 2.06 5.24 2.07
N TYR A 60 1.86 5.44 3.38
CA TYR A 60 1.71 4.37 4.36
C TYR A 60 0.52 3.45 4.05
N ASP A 61 -0.63 4.01 3.68
CA ASP A 61 -1.82 3.24 3.34
C ASP A 61 -1.57 2.28 2.16
N ILE A 62 -0.80 2.72 1.16
CA ILE A 62 -0.42 1.85 0.03
C ILE A 62 0.64 0.85 0.43
N SER A 63 1.67 1.26 1.17
CA SER A 63 2.71 0.34 1.64
C SER A 63 2.07 -0.82 2.40
N ARG A 64 1.10 -0.53 3.28
CA ARG A 64 0.28 -1.54 3.96
C ARG A 64 -0.45 -2.44 2.98
N LYS A 65 -1.20 -1.88 2.03
CA LYS A 65 -1.94 -2.67 1.01
C LYS A 65 -1.01 -3.55 0.18
N LEU A 66 0.14 -3.03 -0.27
CA LEU A 66 1.12 -3.80 -1.05
C LEU A 66 1.75 -4.93 -0.24
N VAL A 67 2.04 -4.71 1.04
CA VAL A 67 2.50 -5.76 1.96
C VAL A 67 1.42 -6.83 2.12
N THR A 68 0.15 -6.44 2.34
CA THR A 68 -0.97 -7.40 2.45
C THR A 68 -1.21 -8.18 1.15
N VAL A 69 -1.09 -7.54 -0.02
CA VAL A 69 -1.24 -8.20 -1.33
C VAL A 69 -0.05 -9.12 -1.63
N GLY A 70 1.18 -8.74 -1.27
CA GLY A 70 2.37 -9.60 -1.36
C GLY A 70 2.34 -10.77 -0.37
N GLN A 71 1.61 -10.61 0.74
CA GLN A 71 1.36 -11.61 1.76
C GLN A 71 0.00 -12.31 1.58
N SER A 72 -0.65 -12.21 0.42
CA SER A 72 -1.92 -12.92 0.12
C SER A 72 -1.73 -14.44 -0.13
N LYS A 73 -0.89 -15.05 0.71
CA LYS A 73 -1.05 -16.44 1.15
C LYS A 73 -1.04 -16.63 2.67
N VAL A 74 -0.68 -15.62 3.48
CA VAL A 74 -0.66 -15.75 4.94
C VAL A 74 -0.97 -14.40 5.62
N VAL A 75 -2.24 -14.25 5.97
CA VAL A 75 -2.73 -13.66 7.25
C VAL A 75 -2.85 -12.13 7.37
N SER A 76 -4.05 -11.79 7.87
CA SER A 76 -4.47 -10.60 8.64
C SER A 76 -4.74 -9.30 7.88
N GLU A 77 -6.05 -9.07 7.71
CA GLU A 77 -6.70 -7.78 7.80
C GLU A 77 -6.01 -6.85 8.79
N ALA A 78 -6.03 -5.57 8.47
CA ALA A 78 -5.52 -4.48 9.29
C ALA A 78 -5.82 -4.68 10.78
N GLY A 79 -4.81 -5.12 11.53
CA GLY A 79 -4.82 -5.10 12.98
C GLY A 79 -4.79 -3.64 13.48
N SER A 80 -5.93 -2.97 13.50
CA SER A 80 -6.38 -2.41 14.78
C SER A 80 -6.29 -3.54 15.80
N SER A 81 -5.87 -3.31 17.05
CA SER A 81 -5.53 -4.30 18.11
C SER A 81 -6.52 -5.47 18.36
N HIS A 82 -6.83 -6.25 17.34
CA HIS A 82 -8.01 -7.12 17.18
C HIS A 82 -7.74 -8.31 16.26
N SER A 83 -6.49 -8.54 15.85
CA SER A 83 -6.13 -9.76 15.13
C SER A 83 -5.72 -10.88 16.09
N LEU A 84 -6.57 -11.16 17.08
CA LEU A 84 -6.76 -12.46 17.73
C LEU A 84 -8.19 -12.37 18.27
N ASN A 85 -9.13 -13.05 17.62
CA ASN A 85 -10.55 -13.05 17.97
C ASN A 85 -10.78 -13.75 19.31
N VAL A 86 -10.37 -13.12 20.41
CA VAL A 86 -11.09 -13.19 21.66
C VAL A 86 -11.92 -11.91 21.69
N ASN A 87 -13.23 -12.02 21.56
CA ASN A 87 -14.18 -10.91 21.63
C ASN A 87 -14.22 -10.36 23.07
N VAL A 88 -13.08 -9.84 23.55
CA VAL A 88 -12.92 -9.35 24.91
C VAL A 88 -13.55 -7.98 24.97
N HIS A 89 -14.68 -7.90 25.66
CA HIS A 89 -15.37 -6.64 25.93
C HIS A 89 -14.57 -5.83 26.98
N TRP A 90 -13.57 -5.08 26.51
CA TRP A 90 -12.63 -4.32 27.36
C TRP A 90 -13.32 -3.36 28.32
N SER A 91 -14.45 -2.75 27.92
CA SER A 91 -15.20 -1.84 28.78
C SER A 91 -15.74 -2.53 30.04
N SER A 92 -16.05 -3.83 30.00
CA SER A 92 -16.41 -4.59 31.19
C SER A 92 -15.22 -4.80 32.12
N ILE A 93 -14.04 -5.12 31.57
CA ILE A 93 -12.82 -5.35 32.36
C ILE A 93 -12.36 -4.09 33.08
N TRP A 94 -12.41 -2.94 32.40
CA TRP A 94 -11.98 -1.67 32.98
C TRP A 94 -12.92 -1.16 34.07
N ARG A 95 -14.22 -1.52 33.99
CA ARG A 95 -15.25 -1.21 34.99
C ARG A 95 -15.21 -2.10 36.24
N LEU A 96 -14.46 -3.20 36.23
CA LEU A 96 -14.30 -4.05 37.42
C LEU A 96 -13.55 -3.30 38.52
N ASP A 97 -14.04 -3.41 39.74
CA ASP A 97 -13.36 -2.91 40.94
C ASP A 97 -12.30 -3.92 41.39
N VAL A 98 -11.25 -4.03 40.57
CA VAL A 98 -10.08 -4.89 40.84
C VAL A 98 -8.80 -4.07 40.71
N PRO A 99 -7.72 -4.46 41.41
CA PRO A 99 -6.44 -3.78 41.28
C PRO A 99 -5.96 -3.70 39.83
N ASN A 100 -5.42 -2.55 39.43
CA ASN A 100 -4.93 -2.31 38.07
C ASN A 100 -3.89 -3.35 37.62
N LYS A 101 -3.11 -3.90 38.56
CA LYS A 101 -2.16 -4.98 38.30
C LYS A 101 -2.83 -6.20 37.64
N LEU A 102 -4.05 -6.53 38.04
CA LEU A 102 -4.83 -7.64 37.47
C LEU A 102 -5.40 -7.29 36.09
N LYS A 103 -5.85 -6.04 35.89
CA LYS A 103 -6.32 -5.54 34.58
C LYS A 103 -5.20 -5.61 33.53
N PHE A 104 -3.99 -5.18 33.89
CA PHE A 104 -2.81 -5.29 33.04
C PHE A 104 -2.38 -6.74 32.79
N PHE A 105 -2.51 -7.62 33.80
CA PHE A 105 -2.24 -9.04 33.63
C PHE A 105 -3.21 -9.68 32.62
N LEU A 106 -4.52 -9.45 32.75
CA LEU A 106 -5.54 -9.90 31.81
C LEU A 106 -5.28 -9.36 30.40
N TRP A 107 -4.91 -8.08 30.27
CA TRP A 107 -4.47 -7.50 28.99
C TRP A 107 -3.31 -8.27 28.37
N LYS A 108 -2.29 -8.62 29.16
CA LYS A 108 -1.18 -9.45 28.65
C LYS A 108 -1.59 -10.87 28.29
N CYS A 109 -2.49 -11.49 29.07
CA CYS A 109 -3.02 -12.83 28.79
C CYS A 109 -3.79 -12.89 27.46
N PHE A 110 -4.74 -11.97 27.25
CA PHE A 110 -5.62 -12.00 26.07
C PHE A 110 -4.93 -11.55 24.77
N HIS A 111 -3.73 -10.98 24.87
CA HIS A 111 -2.88 -10.64 23.73
C HIS A 111 -1.76 -11.66 23.48
N ASP A 112 -1.81 -12.84 24.12
CA ASP A 112 -0.78 -13.90 24.04
C ASP A 112 0.65 -13.39 24.28
N ILE A 113 0.79 -12.33 25.09
CA ILE A 113 2.09 -11.71 25.43
C ILE A 113 2.82 -12.55 26.49
N LEU A 114 2.07 -13.36 27.24
CA LEU A 114 2.63 -14.27 28.22
C LEU A 114 3.00 -15.58 27.52
N PRO A 115 4.24 -16.07 27.65
CA PRO A 115 4.59 -17.42 27.22
C PRO A 115 3.87 -18.40 28.16
N VAL A 116 2.65 -18.79 27.80
CA VAL A 116 1.99 -19.93 28.42
C VAL A 116 2.71 -21.15 27.87
N GLY A 117 3.24 -22.00 28.74
CA GLY A 117 4.02 -23.20 28.40
C GLY A 117 3.19 -24.30 27.72
N VAL A 118 2.45 -23.97 26.66
CA VAL A 118 1.71 -24.91 25.80
C VAL A 118 2.55 -25.35 24.59
N VAL A 119 3.86 -25.04 24.59
CA VAL A 119 4.85 -25.66 23.69
C VAL A 119 5.72 -26.61 24.50
N LEU A 120 5.12 -27.66 25.04
CA LEU A 120 5.79 -28.90 25.41
C LEU A 120 4.80 -30.06 25.14
N ASN A 121 5.06 -30.75 24.00
CA ASN A 121 4.40 -31.93 23.40
C ASN A 121 3.05 -31.73 22.70
#